data_AF-A0A3B9GHP6-F1
#
_entry.id   AF-A0A3B9GHP6-F1
#
_cell.length_a   1.000
_cell.length_b   1.000
_cell.length_c   1.000
_cell.angle_alpha   90.00
_cell.angle_beta   90.00
_cell.angle_gamma   90.00
#
_symmetry.space_group_name_H-M   'P 1'
#
loop_
_entity.id
_entity.type
_entity.pdbx_description
1 polymer ?
#
loop_
_entity_poly.entity_id
_entity_poly.type
_entity_poly.pdbx_seq_one_letter_code
_entity_poly.pdbx_strand_id
1 'polypeptide(L)'
;MSVEKKKKAGKGAGHTALAAELSSLLPELDEEGLAFLIEQARVHLYNMKLSELEEAADSIERSSATRAGVAASGAKRKGTGGNAAATKKPPLLEIKAASDGSSYHLVYEGKWKLFSSEEMMALVRIARAQAPAPELAARLHRWLKAERSDFFHDLPVGGPSDPLLVSLAALLKKTFTIKK
;
A
#
# COMPACT_ATOMS: atom_id res chain seq x y z
N MET A 1 -41.95 26.50 -2.16
CA MET A 1 -41.11 25.49 -2.85
C MET A 1 -39.66 25.88 -2.67
N SER A 2 -39.01 25.39 -1.61
CA SER A 2 -37.62 25.72 -1.32
C SER A 2 -36.73 24.61 -1.88
N VAL A 3 -35.94 24.98 -2.89
CA VAL A 3 -34.98 24.10 -3.56
C VAL A 3 -33.68 24.14 -2.77
N GLU A 4 -33.42 23.13 -1.95
CA GLU A 4 -32.14 22.95 -1.28
C GLU A 4 -31.26 22.01 -2.11
N LYS A 5 -30.52 22.58 -3.08
CA LYS A 5 -29.48 21.86 -3.81
C LYS A 5 -28.29 21.62 -2.86
N LYS A 6 -28.20 20.41 -2.31
CA LYS A 6 -26.99 19.86 -1.68
C LYS A 6 -25.80 20.00 -2.65
N LYS A 7 -24.93 20.98 -2.41
CA LYS A 7 -23.62 21.11 -3.05
C LYS A 7 -22.76 19.93 -2.60
N LYS A 8 -22.54 18.95 -3.47
CA LYS A 8 -21.48 17.94 -3.30
C LYS A 8 -20.16 18.69 -3.09
N ALA A 9 -19.36 18.28 -2.11
CA ALA A 9 -18.01 18.80 -1.88
C ALA A 9 -17.21 18.70 -3.19
N GLY A 10 -17.07 19.84 -3.87
CA GLY A 10 -16.43 19.94 -5.16
C GLY A 10 -14.92 19.91 -4.99
N LYS A 11 -14.24 19.11 -5.80
CA LYS A 11 -12.78 19.16 -6.00
C LYS A 11 -12.32 20.63 -6.11
N GLY A 12 -11.37 21.05 -5.28
CA GLY A 12 -10.95 22.45 -5.16
C GLY A 12 -10.30 23.03 -6.42
N ALA A 13 -10.16 24.36 -6.50
CA ALA A 13 -9.64 25.08 -7.67
C ALA A 13 -8.27 24.56 -8.19
N GLY A 14 -7.41 24.06 -7.29
CA GLY A 14 -6.13 23.44 -7.65
C GLY A 14 -6.27 22.11 -8.41
N HIS A 15 -7.30 21.31 -8.11
CA HIS A 15 -7.57 20.08 -8.87
C HIS A 15 -7.97 20.42 -10.32
N THR A 16 -8.82 21.42 -10.51
CA THR A 16 -9.26 21.83 -11.86
C THR A 16 -8.10 22.35 -12.71
N ALA A 17 -7.15 23.08 -12.13
CA ALA A 17 -5.96 23.56 -12.84
C ALA A 17 -5.05 22.39 -13.28
N LEU A 18 -4.73 21.48 -12.36
CA LEU A 18 -3.89 20.30 -12.66
C LEU A 18 -4.55 19.34 -13.67
N ALA A 19 -5.88 19.18 -13.61
CA ALA A 19 -6.61 18.37 -14.57
C ALA A 19 -6.58 18.97 -15.98
N ALA A 20 -6.67 20.30 -16.09
CA ALA A 20 -6.55 21.01 -17.36
C ALA A 20 -5.14 20.90 -17.93
N GLU A 21 -4.12 21.07 -17.10
CA GLU A 21 -2.71 20.90 -17.48
C GLU A 21 -2.42 19.48 -17.98
N LEU A 22 -2.81 18.45 -17.21
CA LEU A 22 -2.65 17.06 -17.65
C LEU A 22 -3.34 16.80 -19.00
N SER A 23 -4.56 17.33 -19.18
CA SER A 23 -5.34 17.18 -20.40
C SER A 23 -4.70 17.89 -21.60
N SER A 24 -3.97 19.00 -21.37
CA SER A 24 -3.21 19.69 -22.42
C SER A 24 -1.98 18.91 -22.89
N LEU A 25 -1.43 18.03 -22.06
CA LEU A 25 -0.25 17.20 -22.37
C LEU A 25 -0.62 15.87 -23.04
N LEU A 26 -1.83 15.35 -22.84
CA LEU A 26 -2.26 14.07 -23.41
C LEU A 26 -2.08 13.95 -24.94
N PRO A 27 -2.33 14.99 -25.77
CA PRO A 27 -2.14 14.89 -27.22
C PRO A 27 -0.68 14.71 -27.66
N GLU A 28 0.29 15.06 -26.81
CA GLU A 28 1.72 14.93 -27.12
C GLU A 28 2.29 13.55 -26.77
N LEU A 29 1.50 12.70 -26.11
CA LEU A 29 1.93 11.37 -25.69
C LEU A 29 1.57 10.31 -26.72
N ASP A 30 2.49 9.37 -26.90
CA ASP A 30 2.27 8.17 -27.68
C ASP A 30 1.46 7.12 -26.90
N GLU A 31 1.14 6.01 -27.56
CA GLU A 31 0.35 4.93 -26.98
C GLU A 31 1.00 4.34 -25.73
N GLU A 32 2.33 4.22 -25.70
CA GLU A 32 3.09 3.73 -24.55
C GLU A 32 3.03 4.70 -23.37
N GLY A 33 3.22 6.00 -23.61
CA GLY A 33 3.10 7.04 -22.59
C GLY A 33 1.69 7.15 -22.01
N LEU A 34 0.67 7.04 -22.85
CA LEU A 34 -0.73 7.01 -22.40
C LEU A 34 -1.04 5.76 -21.57
N ALA A 35 -0.55 4.58 -21.98
CA ALA A 35 -0.71 3.35 -21.23
C ALA A 35 -0.06 3.44 -19.85
N PHE A 36 1.15 4.02 -19.78
CA PHE A 36 1.83 4.28 -18.52
C PHE A 36 1.02 5.19 -17.59
N LEU A 37 0.51 6.32 -18.09
CA LEU A 37 -0.30 7.25 -17.28
C LEU A 37 -1.61 6.62 -16.81
N ILE A 38 -2.27 5.81 -17.64
CA ILE A 38 -3.47 5.07 -17.27
C ILE A 38 -3.15 4.11 -16.11
N GLU A 39 -2.01 3.42 -16.18
CA GLU A 39 -1.58 2.51 -15.13
C GLU A 39 -1.30 3.27 -13.82
N GLN A 40 -0.55 4.38 -13.88
CA GLN A 40 -0.31 5.24 -12.72
C GLN A 40 -1.61 5.77 -12.10
N ALA A 41 -2.57 6.19 -12.93
CA ALA A 41 -3.87 6.66 -12.46
C ALA A 41 -4.69 5.55 -11.80
N ARG A 42 -4.66 4.32 -12.32
CA ARG A 42 -5.34 3.16 -11.74
C ARG A 42 -4.76 2.79 -10.38
N VAL A 43 -3.43 2.77 -10.27
CA VAL A 43 -2.73 2.54 -8.99
C VAL A 43 -3.13 3.61 -7.97
N HIS A 44 -3.12 4.88 -8.36
CA HIS A 44 -3.50 5.97 -7.46
C HIS A 44 -4.95 5.87 -6.99
N LEU A 45 -5.90 5.65 -7.91
CA LEU A 45 -7.32 5.48 -7.58
C LEU A 45 -7.57 4.25 -6.71
N TYR A 46 -6.81 3.18 -6.90
CA TYR A 46 -6.89 2.00 -6.05
C TYR A 46 -6.35 2.29 -4.65
N ASN A 47 -5.20 2.96 -4.52
CA ASN A 47 -4.63 3.36 -3.24
C ASN A 47 -5.55 4.30 -2.45
N MET A 48 -6.20 5.26 -3.12
CA MET A 48 -7.22 6.12 -2.50
C MET A 48 -8.38 5.29 -1.93
N LYS A 49 -8.91 4.34 -2.72
CA LYS A 49 -10.00 3.46 -2.26
C LYS A 49 -9.56 2.57 -1.10
N LEU A 50 -8.33 2.07 -1.11
CA LEU A 50 -7.78 1.29 -0.01
C LEU A 50 -7.67 2.16 1.25
N SER A 51 -7.15 3.39 1.14
CA SER A 51 -7.08 4.35 2.25
C SER A 51 -8.47 4.65 2.82
N GLU A 52 -9.47 4.89 1.97
CA GLU A 52 -10.87 5.12 2.41
C GLU A 52 -11.47 3.90 3.13
N LEU A 53 -11.20 2.69 2.63
CA LEU A 53 -11.64 1.44 3.26
C LEU A 53 -10.92 1.16 4.58
N GLU A 54 -9.64 1.50 4.68
CA GLU A 54 -8.84 1.38 5.90
C GLU A 54 -9.29 2.41 6.95
N GLU A 55 -9.55 3.67 6.58
CA GLU A 55 -10.13 4.67 7.48
C GLU A 55 -11.51 4.25 8.00
N ALA A 56 -12.34 3.66 7.14
CA ALA A 56 -13.62 3.10 7.55
C ALA A 56 -13.46 1.91 8.52
N ALA A 57 -12.51 1.00 8.25
CA ALA A 57 -12.22 -0.14 9.12
C ALA A 57 -11.64 0.30 10.48
N ASP A 58 -10.71 1.25 10.49
CA ASP A 58 -10.15 1.88 11.69
C ASP A 58 -11.23 2.58 12.54
N SER A 59 -12.21 3.21 11.90
CA SER A 59 -13.34 3.83 12.61
C SER A 59 -14.25 2.80 13.28
N ILE A 60 -14.39 1.61 12.69
CA ILE A 60 -15.15 0.47 13.25
C ILE A 60 -14.34 -0.23 14.35
N GLU A 61 -13.02 -0.32 14.22
CA GLU A 61 -12.14 -0.91 15.24
C GLU A 61 -12.06 -0.01 16.49
N ARG A 62 -11.98 1.31 16.32
CA ARG A 62 -12.01 2.28 17.45
C ARG A 62 -13.35 2.31 18.18
N SER A 63 -14.46 2.06 17.47
CA SER A 63 -15.80 1.99 18.06
C SER A 63 -16.16 0.62 18.66
N SER A 64 -15.44 -0.45 18.29
CA SER A 64 -15.56 -1.78 18.93
C SER A 64 -14.62 -1.95 20.12
N ALA A 65 -13.44 -1.32 20.12
CA ALA A 65 -12.53 -1.28 21.27
C ALA A 65 -13.12 -0.55 22.50
N THR A 66 -14.11 0.33 22.30
CA THR A 66 -14.88 0.96 23.40
C THR A 66 -16.01 0.08 23.94
N ARG A 67 -16.37 -1.02 23.27
CA ARG A 67 -17.45 -1.93 23.69
C ARG A 67 -16.95 -3.25 24.30
N ALA A 68 -15.68 -3.61 24.09
CA ALA A 68 -15.10 -4.88 24.54
C ALA A 68 -14.50 -4.83 25.97
N GLY A 69 -14.93 -3.87 26.82
CA GLY A 69 -14.49 -3.73 28.21
C GLY A 69 -15.30 -4.55 29.23
N VAL A 70 -16.31 -5.32 28.83
CA VAL A 70 -17.11 -6.11 29.77
C VAL A 70 -17.50 -7.46 29.15
N ALA A 71 -16.80 -8.51 29.56
CA ALA A 71 -17.26 -9.89 29.76
C ALA A 71 -16.14 -10.89 29.44
N ALA A 72 -15.52 -11.38 30.50
CA ALA A 72 -14.66 -12.53 30.51
C ALA A 72 -15.43 -13.84 30.22
N SER A 73 -14.65 -14.90 29.97
CA SER A 73 -14.97 -16.33 30.10
C SER A 73 -15.39 -17.11 28.85
N GLY A 74 -14.44 -17.87 28.31
CA GLY A 74 -14.60 -19.32 28.26
C GLY A 74 -14.73 -20.00 26.88
N ALA A 75 -14.08 -21.16 26.80
CA ALA A 75 -14.35 -22.31 25.91
C ALA A 75 -13.73 -22.35 24.49
N LYS A 76 -12.54 -22.98 24.47
CA LYS A 76 -11.96 -23.88 23.45
C LYS A 76 -12.98 -24.56 22.50
N ARG A 77 -12.82 -24.40 21.18
CA ARG A 77 -13.18 -25.44 20.17
C ARG A 77 -12.21 -25.47 18.99
N LYS A 78 -11.62 -26.66 18.83
CA LYS A 78 -10.94 -27.21 17.65
C LYS A 78 -11.98 -27.42 16.54
N GLY A 79 -11.66 -27.06 15.30
CA GLY A 79 -12.57 -27.24 14.16
C GLY A 79 -11.94 -26.83 12.83
N THR A 80 -11.61 -27.85 12.05
CA THR A 80 -11.06 -27.92 10.70
C THR A 80 -11.84 -27.12 9.65
N GLY A 81 -11.13 -26.62 8.64
CA GLY A 81 -11.59 -26.56 7.24
C GLY A 81 -12.77 -25.64 6.91
N GLY A 82 -12.48 -24.54 6.21
CA GLY A 82 -13.51 -23.75 5.56
C GLY A 82 -12.90 -22.68 4.67
N ASN A 83 -12.82 -22.98 3.37
CA ASN A 83 -12.67 -21.99 2.31
C ASN A 83 -13.76 -20.92 2.48
N ALA A 84 -13.43 -19.82 3.13
CA ALA A 84 -14.15 -18.57 3.01
C ALA A 84 -13.46 -17.77 1.92
N ALA A 85 -13.86 -18.05 0.68
CA ALA A 85 -13.62 -17.18 -0.47
C ALA A 85 -14.37 -15.86 -0.24
N ALA A 86 -13.83 -15.01 0.64
CA ALA A 86 -14.08 -13.59 0.60
C ALA A 86 -13.14 -13.04 -0.47
N THR A 87 -13.71 -12.58 -1.58
CA THR A 87 -13.05 -11.85 -2.66
C THR A 87 -12.48 -10.52 -2.15
N LYS A 88 -11.48 -10.59 -1.28
CA LYS A 88 -10.55 -9.50 -1.02
C LYS A 88 -9.61 -9.48 -2.20
N LYS A 89 -9.82 -8.52 -3.10
CA LYS A 89 -8.83 -8.18 -4.14
C LYS A 89 -7.47 -8.06 -3.41
N PRO A 90 -6.44 -8.85 -3.76
CA PRO A 90 -5.21 -8.90 -2.99
C PRO A 90 -4.60 -7.49 -2.91
N PRO A 91 -3.99 -7.12 -1.79
CA PRO A 91 -3.24 -5.87 -1.72
C PRO A 91 -2.22 -5.87 -2.85
N LEU A 92 -2.07 -4.72 -3.53
CA LEU A 92 -1.19 -4.58 -4.69
C LEU A 92 0.25 -4.97 -4.35
N LEU A 93 0.65 -4.78 -3.08
CA LEU A 93 1.92 -5.20 -2.51
C LEU A 93 1.66 -6.04 -1.24
N GLU A 94 2.21 -7.26 -1.18
CA GLU A 94 2.04 -8.19 -0.06
C GLU A 94 3.41 -8.73 0.38
N ILE A 95 3.59 -8.94 1.70
CA ILE A 95 4.76 -9.64 2.25
C ILE A 95 4.28 -10.97 2.82
N LYS A 96 4.76 -12.08 2.26
CA LYS A 96 4.50 -13.44 2.75
C LYS A 96 5.76 -14.02 3.37
N ALA A 97 5.73 -14.25 4.68
CA ALA A 97 6.79 -14.97 5.38
C ALA A 97 6.65 -16.48 5.13
N ALA A 98 7.77 -17.17 4.95
CA ALA A 98 7.80 -18.62 5.03
C ALA A 98 7.43 -19.08 6.46
N SER A 99 6.92 -20.30 6.60
CA SER A 99 6.44 -20.85 7.88
C SER A 99 7.51 -20.91 8.98
N ASP A 100 8.77 -20.95 8.58
CA ASP A 100 9.96 -20.97 9.44
C ASP A 100 10.57 -19.56 9.66
N GLY A 101 10.05 -18.52 8.99
CA GLY A 101 10.58 -17.16 9.05
C GLY A 101 11.95 -16.96 8.39
N SER A 102 12.45 -17.94 7.63
CA SER A 102 13.77 -17.89 7.00
C SER A 102 13.82 -16.98 5.77
N SER A 103 12.67 -16.85 5.10
CA SER A 103 12.54 -16.10 3.85
C SER A 103 11.19 -15.40 3.74
N TYR A 104 11.16 -14.36 2.91
CA TYR A 104 10.01 -13.50 2.70
C TYR A 104 9.80 -13.25 1.21
N HIS A 105 8.58 -13.46 0.73
CA HIS A 105 8.19 -13.11 -0.62
C HIS A 105 7.53 -11.74 -0.61
N LEU A 106 8.11 -10.78 -1.32
CA LEU A 106 7.44 -9.54 -1.68
C LEU A 106 6.67 -9.78 -2.98
N VAL A 107 5.35 -9.74 -2.93
CA VAL A 107 4.47 -10.01 -4.08
C VAL A 107 3.88 -8.70 -4.55
N TYR A 108 3.95 -8.42 -5.85
CA TYR A 108 3.34 -7.27 -6.51
C TYR A 108 2.79 -7.67 -7.87
N GLU A 109 1.48 -7.51 -8.07
CA GLU A 109 0.80 -7.80 -9.36
C GLU A 109 1.17 -9.16 -10.00
N GLY A 110 1.30 -10.20 -9.17
CA GLY A 110 1.66 -11.55 -9.63
C GLY A 110 3.15 -11.77 -9.87
N LYS A 111 3.96 -10.70 -9.85
CA LYS A 111 5.42 -10.79 -9.75
C LYS A 111 5.82 -10.94 -8.29
N TRP A 112 6.96 -11.56 -8.04
CA TRP A 112 7.45 -11.75 -6.68
C TRP A 112 8.96 -11.65 -6.61
N LYS A 113 9.44 -11.17 -5.47
CA LYS A 113 10.86 -11.14 -5.14
C LYS A 113 11.08 -11.82 -3.80
N LEU A 114 12.04 -12.74 -3.76
CA LEU A 114 12.46 -13.39 -2.53
C LEU A 114 13.49 -12.53 -1.79
N PHE A 115 13.28 -12.37 -0.50
CA PHE A 115 14.21 -11.78 0.43
C PHE A 115 14.55 -12.78 1.54
N SER A 116 15.81 -12.81 1.94
CA SER A 116 16.25 -13.50 3.15
C SER A 116 15.74 -12.77 4.39
N SER A 117 15.82 -13.42 5.54
CA SER A 117 15.50 -12.78 6.82
C SER A 117 16.37 -11.54 7.09
N GLU A 118 17.66 -11.62 6.80
CA GLU A 118 18.59 -10.50 7.01
C GLU A 118 18.24 -9.28 6.13
N GLU A 119 17.99 -9.53 4.85
CA GLU A 119 17.59 -8.50 3.89
C GLU A 119 16.26 -7.85 4.27
N MET A 120 15.28 -8.68 4.65
CA MET A 120 13.98 -8.18 5.11
C MET A 120 14.14 -7.29 6.34
N MET A 121 14.97 -7.68 7.31
CA MET A 121 15.23 -6.86 8.49
C MET A 121 16.00 -5.58 8.17
N ALA A 122 16.87 -5.58 7.16
CA ALA A 122 17.51 -4.36 6.66
C ALA A 122 16.48 -3.37 6.10
N LEU A 123 15.55 -3.85 5.26
CA LEU A 123 14.44 -3.05 4.73
C LEU A 123 13.55 -2.50 5.86
N VAL A 124 13.18 -3.34 6.84
CA VAL A 124 12.39 -2.93 8.01
C VAL A 124 13.10 -1.85 8.82
N ARG A 125 14.42 -1.96 9.02
CA ARG A 125 15.21 -0.96 9.75
C ARG A 125 15.18 0.39 9.04
N ILE A 126 15.27 0.40 7.71
CA ILE A 126 15.13 1.62 6.92
C ILE A 126 13.72 2.19 7.10
N ALA A 127 12.68 1.39 6.89
CA ALA A 127 11.28 1.80 6.99
C ALA A 127 10.87 2.33 8.39
N ARG A 128 11.57 1.93 9.44
CA ARG A 128 11.34 2.38 10.82
C ARG A 128 12.14 3.61 11.22
N ALA A 129 13.03 4.12 10.35
CA ALA A 129 13.74 5.36 10.64
C ALA A 129 12.76 6.53 10.83
N GLN A 130 13.11 7.45 11.72
CA GLN A 130 12.31 8.65 11.97
C GLN A 130 12.55 9.68 10.85
N ALA A 131 11.98 9.44 9.68
CA ALA A 131 12.09 10.29 8.51
C ALA A 131 10.77 10.36 7.72
N PRO A 132 10.55 11.40 6.89
CA PRO A 132 9.40 11.50 6.02
C PRO A 132 9.34 10.36 4.99
N ALA A 133 8.14 9.99 4.56
CA ALA A 133 7.93 8.87 3.64
C ALA A 133 8.72 8.94 2.31
N PRO A 134 8.87 10.11 1.65
CA PRO A 134 9.70 10.22 0.44
C PRO A 134 11.19 9.96 0.71
N GLU A 135 11.69 10.36 1.88
CA GLU A 135 13.06 10.11 2.27
C GLU A 135 13.30 8.62 2.57
N LEU A 136 12.33 7.95 3.21
CA LEU A 136 12.36 6.51 3.41
C LEU A 136 12.37 5.74 2.09
N ALA A 137 11.56 6.16 1.11
CA ALA A 137 11.56 5.59 -0.24
C ALA A 137 12.93 5.74 -0.91
N ALA A 138 13.56 6.92 -0.83
CA ALA A 138 14.89 7.16 -1.40
C ALA A 138 15.98 6.32 -0.73
N ARG A 139 15.88 6.09 0.58
CA ARG A 139 16.79 5.21 1.34
C ARG A 139 16.59 3.74 0.95
N LEU A 140 15.34 3.28 0.80
CA LEU A 140 15.02 1.93 0.31
C LEU A 140 15.56 1.72 -1.11
N HIS A 141 15.32 2.68 -2.01
CA HIS A 141 15.86 2.64 -3.36
C HIS A 141 17.38 2.49 -3.37
N ARG A 142 18.08 3.28 -2.55
CA ARG A 142 19.55 3.24 -2.46
C ARG A 142 20.04 1.87 -1.97
N TRP A 143 19.40 1.34 -0.93
CA TRP A 143 19.76 0.02 -0.40
C TRP A 143 19.49 -1.08 -1.42
N LEU A 144 18.31 -1.09 -2.06
CA LEU A 144 17.96 -2.04 -3.11
C LEU A 144 18.95 -1.95 -4.28
N LYS A 145 19.38 -0.76 -4.66
CA LYS A 145 20.38 -0.61 -5.75
C LYS A 145 21.75 -1.19 -5.38
N ALA A 146 22.13 -1.15 -4.11
CA ALA A 146 23.41 -1.66 -3.63
C ALA A 146 23.38 -3.19 -3.42
N GLU A 147 22.36 -3.70 -2.75
CA GLU A 147 22.31 -5.10 -2.31
C GLU A 147 21.51 -6.01 -3.25
N ARG A 148 20.50 -5.45 -3.95
CA ARG A 148 19.50 -6.21 -4.71
C ARG A 148 19.10 -5.48 -5.98
N SER A 149 20.07 -5.14 -6.83
CA SER A 149 19.81 -4.44 -8.10
C SER A 149 18.89 -5.23 -9.04
N ASP A 150 18.85 -6.55 -8.87
CA ASP A 150 17.92 -7.47 -9.53
C ASP A 150 16.45 -7.21 -9.19
N PHE A 151 16.14 -6.47 -8.11
CA PHE A 151 14.80 -6.03 -7.76
C PHE A 151 14.14 -5.18 -8.84
N PHE A 152 14.90 -4.29 -9.50
CA PHE A 152 14.38 -3.35 -10.49
C PHE A 152 14.04 -4.02 -11.83
N HIS A 153 14.50 -5.25 -12.06
CA HIS A 153 14.07 -6.05 -13.22
C HIS A 153 12.72 -6.73 -12.97
N ASP A 154 12.48 -7.16 -11.74
CA ASP A 154 11.27 -7.89 -11.38
C ASP A 154 10.11 -6.95 -11.05
N LEU A 155 10.38 -5.76 -10.52
CA LEU A 155 9.37 -4.82 -10.06
C LEU A 155 9.49 -3.47 -10.76
N PRO A 156 8.37 -2.86 -11.19
CA PRO A 156 8.38 -1.64 -11.99
C PRO A 156 8.63 -0.40 -11.12
N VAL A 157 9.85 -0.27 -10.61
CA VAL A 157 10.29 0.90 -9.82
C VAL A 157 11.12 1.83 -10.69
N GLY A 158 10.59 3.03 -10.94
CA GLY A 158 11.20 4.02 -11.82
C GLY A 158 12.29 4.87 -11.16
N GLY A 159 12.34 4.96 -9.83
CA GLY A 159 13.36 5.78 -9.16
C GLY A 159 13.23 5.93 -7.64
N PRO A 160 14.02 6.83 -7.04
CA PRO A 160 14.13 6.96 -5.58
C PRO A 160 12.89 7.51 -4.89
N SER A 161 12.03 8.23 -5.61
CA SER A 161 10.76 8.76 -5.09
C SER A 161 9.55 7.96 -5.58
N ASP A 162 9.77 6.73 -6.06
CA ASP A 162 8.71 5.92 -6.64
C ASP A 162 7.61 5.58 -5.60
N PRO A 163 6.32 5.77 -5.94
CA PRO A 163 5.21 5.47 -5.04
C PRO A 163 5.17 4.01 -4.53
N LEU A 164 5.69 3.05 -5.29
CA LEU A 164 5.81 1.66 -4.87
C LEU A 164 6.75 1.53 -3.68
N LEU A 165 7.86 2.27 -3.66
CA LEU A 165 8.80 2.29 -2.54
C LEU A 165 8.24 2.99 -1.31
N VAL A 166 7.42 4.03 -1.51
CA VAL A 166 6.68 4.68 -0.42
C VAL A 166 5.70 3.69 0.22
N SER A 167 4.98 2.96 -0.63
CA SER A 167 4.02 1.93 -0.21
C SER A 167 4.73 0.76 0.50
N LEU A 168 5.89 0.36 0.00
CA LEU A 168 6.74 -0.66 0.62
C LEU A 168 7.21 -0.21 2.02
N ALA A 169 7.66 1.03 2.17
CA ALA A 169 8.06 1.57 3.47
C ALA A 169 6.90 1.52 4.49
N ALA A 170 5.70 1.92 4.08
CA ALA A 170 4.51 1.86 4.91
C ALA A 170 4.14 0.41 5.27
N LEU A 171 4.18 -0.51 4.30
CA LEU A 171 3.88 -1.92 4.49
C LEU A 171 4.87 -2.59 5.45
N LEU A 172 6.17 -2.36 5.29
CA LEU A 172 7.20 -2.88 6.19
C LEU A 172 6.99 -2.41 7.63
N LYS A 173 6.66 -1.13 7.81
CA LYS A 173 6.39 -0.57 9.14
C LYS A 173 5.15 -1.19 9.79
N LYS A 174 4.09 -1.46 9.01
CA LYS A 174 2.84 -2.09 9.47
C LYS A 174 3.02 -3.58 9.78
N THR A 175 3.65 -4.33 8.89
CA THR A 175 3.82 -5.79 9.02
C THR A 175 4.71 -6.16 10.20
N PHE A 176 5.79 -5.40 10.43
CA PHE A 176 6.77 -5.69 11.47
C PHE A 176 6.58 -4.80 12.72
N THR A 177 5.33 -4.58 13.11
CA THR A 177 5.01 -3.84 14.33
C THR A 177 5.36 -4.69 15.55
N ILE A 178 6.35 -4.27 16.34
CA ILE A 178 6.66 -4.91 17.62
C ILE A 178 5.46 -4.63 18.55
N LYS A 179 4.65 -5.66 18.83
CA LYS A 179 3.76 -5.63 19.99
C LYS A 179 4.65 -5.60 21.24
N LYS A 180 4.59 -4.50 21.98
CA LYS A 180 5.10 -4.43 23.36
C LYS A 180 4.24 -5.28 24.28
#